data_AF-A0A495IYY4-F1
#
_entry.id   AF-A0A495IYY4-F1
#
_cell.length_a   1.000
_cell.length_b   1.000
_cell.length_c   1.000
_cell.angle_alpha   90.00
_cell.angle_beta   90.00
_cell.angle_gamma   90.00
#
_symmetry.space_group_name_H-M   'P 1'
#
loop_
_entity.id
_entity.type
_entity.pdbx_description
1 polymer ?
#
loop_
_entity_poly.entity_id
_entity_poly.type
_entity_poly.pdbx_seq_one_letter_code
_entity_poly.pdbx_strand_id
1 'polypeptide(L)'
;MIPAEFIASVQSKTDLVELVSEFSELTLVGKQFVGPCPLHGGTGDTFTVSIEKQIYKCFKCGQGGNAIRFMVAYKKLSFPDAVIFLAKRLKMDIPDFEGQ
;
A
#
# COMPACT_ATOMS: atom_id res chain seq x y z
N MET A 1 -18.93 9.94 -4.04
CA MET A 1 -18.21 9.19 -2.97
C MET A 1 -17.88 7.79 -3.48
N ILE A 2 -16.68 7.26 -3.22
CA ILE A 2 -16.32 5.89 -3.61
C ILE A 2 -17.01 4.89 -2.64
N PRO A 3 -17.72 3.87 -3.14
CA PRO A 3 -18.45 2.89 -2.33
C PRO A 3 -17.48 2.00 -1.58
N ALA A 4 -17.85 1.69 -0.33
CA ALA A 4 -17.02 0.92 0.59
C ALA A 4 -16.63 -0.46 0.04
N GLU A 5 -17.54 -1.14 -0.67
CA GLU A 5 -17.27 -2.45 -1.30
C GLU A 5 -16.21 -2.36 -2.40
N PHE A 6 -16.20 -1.28 -3.17
CA PHE A 6 -15.16 -1.07 -4.18
C PHE A 6 -13.80 -0.82 -3.51
N ILE A 7 -13.76 0.00 -2.46
CA ILE A 7 -12.54 0.25 -1.68
C ILE A 7 -11.99 -1.07 -1.10
N ALA A 8 -12.87 -1.88 -0.49
CA ALA A 8 -12.50 -3.19 0.06
C ALA A 8 -11.99 -4.15 -1.03
N SER A 9 -12.64 -4.17 -2.20
CA SER A 9 -12.21 -4.97 -3.34
C SER A 9 -10.83 -4.56 -3.85
N VAL A 10 -10.59 -3.25 -4.03
CA VAL A 10 -9.27 -2.73 -4.43
C VAL A 10 -8.21 -3.09 -3.40
N GLN A 11 -8.49 -2.90 -2.11
CA GLN A 11 -7.56 -3.27 -1.05
C GLN A 11 -7.25 -4.77 -1.05
N SER A 12 -8.26 -5.63 -1.15
CA SER A 12 -8.09 -7.08 -1.09
C SER A 12 -7.41 -7.67 -2.33
N LYS A 13 -7.55 -7.02 -3.50
CA LYS A 13 -6.90 -7.46 -4.74
C LYS A 13 -5.49 -6.91 -4.91
N THR A 14 -5.11 -5.90 -4.14
CA THR A 14 -3.75 -5.34 -4.19
C THR A 14 -2.83 -6.19 -3.35
N ASP A 15 -1.84 -6.84 -3.97
CA ASP A 15 -0.74 -7.45 -3.23
C ASP A 15 0.22 -6.35 -2.74
N LEU A 16 0.31 -6.20 -1.42
CA LEU A 16 1.14 -5.19 -0.79
C LEU A 16 2.63 -5.49 -0.92
N VAL A 17 3.02 -6.76 -0.96
CA VAL A 17 4.43 -7.15 -1.07
C VAL A 17 4.95 -6.73 -2.44
N GLU A 18 4.25 -7.09 -3.50
CA GLU A 18 4.59 -6.69 -4.87
C GLU A 18 4.59 -5.17 -5.00
N LEU A 19 3.55 -4.50 -4.49
CA LEU A 19 3.44 -3.04 -4.55
C LEU A 19 4.62 -2.33 -3.89
N VAL A 20 5.04 -2.76 -2.69
CA VAL A 20 6.16 -2.11 -2.00
C VAL A 20 7.51 -2.51 -2.60
N SER A 21 7.65 -3.72 -3.12
CA SER A 21 8.89 -4.20 -3.72
C SER A 21 9.30 -3.40 -4.97
N GLU A 22 8.38 -2.67 -5.60
CA GLU A 22 8.68 -1.69 -6.65
C GLU A 22 9.45 -0.45 -6.14
N PHE A 23 9.37 -0.14 -4.85
CA PHE A 23 9.90 1.09 -4.26
C PHE A 23 10.97 0.86 -3.20
N SER A 24 11.15 -0.38 -2.75
CA SER A 24 12.15 -0.77 -1.77
C SER A 24 12.62 -2.19 -2.00
N GLU A 25 13.91 -2.43 -1.81
CA GLU A 25 14.50 -3.76 -1.90
C GLU A 25 14.16 -4.54 -0.63
N LEU A 26 13.20 -5.46 -0.74
CA LEU A 26 12.73 -6.26 0.40
C LEU A 26 13.27 -7.69 0.32
N THR A 27 13.71 -8.22 1.45
CA THR A 27 14.16 -9.62 1.59
C THR A 27 13.15 -10.41 2.41
N LEU A 28 12.87 -11.64 2.00
CA LEU A 28 12.00 -12.56 2.76
C LEU A 28 12.71 -13.05 4.02
N VAL A 29 12.12 -12.78 5.18
CA VAL A 29 12.57 -13.23 6.50
C VAL A 29 11.41 -13.92 7.22
N GLY A 30 11.45 -15.26 7.26
CA GLY A 30 10.37 -16.06 7.81
C GLY A 30 9.07 -15.91 7.01
N LYS A 31 8.06 -15.26 7.61
CA LYS A 31 6.74 -15.01 7.00
C LYS A 31 6.51 -13.54 6.62
N GLN A 32 7.58 -12.74 6.57
CA GLN A 32 7.51 -11.30 6.36
C GLN A 32 8.60 -10.86 5.39
N PHE A 33 8.36 -9.77 4.69
CA PHE A 33 9.36 -9.08 3.90
C PHE A 33 9.94 -7.92 4.70
N VAL A 34 11.26 -7.78 4.74
CA VAL A 34 11.95 -6.74 5.53
C VAL A 34 12.92 -5.98 4.63
N GLY A 35 13.07 -4.67 4.84
CA GLY A 35 14.04 -3.85 4.12
C GLY A 35 14.06 -2.39 4.57
N PRO A 36 14.70 -1.50 3.78
CA PRO A 36 14.70 -0.06 4.06
C PRO A 36 13.31 0.54 3.87
N CYS A 37 13.01 1.59 4.65
CA CYS A 37 11.70 2.23 4.58
C CYS A 37 11.62 3.21 3.41
N PRO A 38 10.72 3.01 2.43
CA PRO A 38 10.58 3.91 1.29
C PRO A 38 9.87 5.23 1.65
N LEU A 39 9.30 5.36 2.86
CA LEU A 39 8.45 6.49 3.23
C LEU A 39 9.19 7.65 3.91
N HIS A 40 10.29 7.40 4.62
CA HIS A 40 11.03 8.44 5.34
C HIS A 40 12.47 8.61 4.87
N GLY A 41 12.96 7.73 4.00
CA GLY A 41 14.35 7.72 3.56
C GLY A 41 15.29 7.30 4.69
N GLY A 42 16.16 6.34 4.42
CA GLY A 42 17.15 5.89 5.39
C GLY A 42 17.72 4.53 5.05
N THR A 43 18.87 4.26 5.65
CA THR A 43 19.53 2.95 5.59
C THR A 43 19.06 2.08 6.76
N GLY A 44 18.97 0.77 6.52
CA GLY A 44 18.67 -0.23 7.53
C GLY A 44 17.25 -0.81 7.47
N ASP A 45 17.15 -2.06 7.89
CA ASP A 45 15.98 -2.94 7.83
C ASP A 45 14.91 -2.57 8.88
N THR A 46 14.29 -1.41 8.68
CA THR A 46 13.32 -0.83 9.61
C THR A 46 11.88 -1.00 9.16
N PHE A 47 11.68 -1.48 7.93
CA PHE A 47 10.37 -1.64 7.30
C PHE A 47 10.05 -3.11 7.14
N THR A 48 8.82 -3.49 7.49
CA THR A 48 8.35 -4.86 7.41
C THR A 48 6.98 -4.91 6.74
N VAL A 49 6.76 -5.90 5.87
CA VAL A 49 5.48 -6.24 5.26
C VAL A 49 5.09 -7.66 5.68
N SER A 50 3.93 -7.83 6.27
CA SER A 50 3.38 -9.14 6.61
C SER A 50 2.60 -9.71 5.42
N ILE A 51 3.03 -10.87 4.92
CA ILE A 51 2.40 -11.53 3.74
C ILE A 51 0.95 -11.92 4.04
N GLU A 52 0.71 -12.53 5.19
CA GLU A 52 -0.61 -13.03 5.59
C GLU A 52 -1.60 -11.90 5.85
N LYS A 53 -1.13 -10.83 6.52
CA LYS A 53 -1.99 -9.72 6.95
C LYS A 53 -2.12 -8.62 5.90
N GLN A 54 -1.26 -8.61 4.88
CA GLN A 54 -1.21 -7.57 3.85
C GLN A 54 -1.14 -6.14 4.47
N ILE A 55 -0.28 -6.00 5.48
CA ILE A 55 0.01 -4.72 6.16
C ILE A 55 1.52 -4.49 6.22
N TYR A 56 1.90 -3.21 6.28
CA TYR A 56 3.27 -2.80 6.53
C TYR A 56 3.40 -2.06 7.88
N LYS A 57 4.62 -2.07 8.41
CA LYS A 57 5.03 -1.24 9.55
C LYS A 57 6.48 -0.82 9.38
N CYS A 58 6.76 0.46 9.62
CA CYS A 58 8.11 0.94 9.88
C CYS A 58 8.31 1.14 11.38
N PHE A 59 9.30 0.47 11.95
CA PHE A 59 9.62 0.56 13.38
C PHE A 59 10.43 1.82 13.74
N LYS A 60 10.93 2.54 12.73
CA LYS A 60 11.68 3.80 12.93
C LYS A 60 10.80 5.05 12.85
N CYS A 61 10.02 5.20 11.78
CA CYS A 61 9.13 6.36 11.60
C CYS A 61 7.69 6.14 12.09
N GLY A 62 7.35 4.94 12.57
CA GLY A 62 6.04 4.61 13.12
C GLY A 62 4.93 4.41 12.08
N GLN A 63 5.15 4.76 10.81
CA GLN A 63 4.15 4.59 9.75
C GLN A 63 3.77 3.12 9.57
N GLY A 64 2.49 2.87 9.31
CA GLY A 64 1.96 1.53 9.05
C GLY A 64 0.57 1.60 8.44
N GLY A 65 0.15 0.51 7.81
CA GLY A 65 -1.15 0.41 7.18
C GLY A 65 -1.21 -0.63 6.07
N ASN A 66 -2.25 -0.55 5.25
CA ASN A 66 -2.45 -1.38 4.06
C ASN A 66 -1.89 -0.69 2.80
N ALA A 67 -2.13 -1.30 1.63
CA ALA A 67 -1.73 -0.77 0.33
C ALA A 67 -2.24 0.65 0.05
N ILE A 68 -3.49 0.96 0.40
CA ILE A 68 -4.04 2.31 0.17
C ILE A 68 -3.30 3.32 1.05
N ARG A 69 -3.13 3.02 2.34
CA ARG A 69 -2.37 3.87 3.28
C ARG A 69 -0.93 4.09 2.82
N PHE A 70 -0.29 3.05 2.31
CA PHE A 70 1.05 3.13 1.73
C PHE A 70 1.09 4.13 0.57
N MET A 71 0.17 4.02 -0.39
CA MET A 71 0.10 4.92 -1.54
C MET A 71 -0.18 6.37 -1.15
N VAL A 72 -1.06 6.60 -0.18
CA VAL A 72 -1.29 7.94 0.39
C VAL A 72 0.00 8.50 0.98
N ALA A 73 0.75 7.69 1.74
CA ALA A 73 1.98 8.15 2.39
C ALA A 73 3.13 8.39 1.39
N TYR A 74 3.32 7.46 0.44
CA TYR A 74 4.43 7.43 -0.51
C TYR A 74 4.25 8.42 -1.67
N LYS A 75 3.10 8.38 -2.36
CA LYS A 75 2.80 9.26 -3.50
C LYS A 75 2.14 10.58 -3.08
N LYS A 76 1.89 10.81 -1.79
CA LYS A 76 1.18 11.99 -1.26
C LYS A 76 -0.21 12.18 -1.90
N LEU A 77 -0.87 11.07 -2.25
CA LEU A 77 -2.21 11.08 -2.83
C LEU A 77 -3.27 11.27 -1.73
N SER A 78 -4.41 11.88 -2.08
CA SER A 78 -5.60 11.77 -1.24
C SER A 78 -6.06 10.31 -1.18
N PHE A 79 -6.83 9.94 -0.15
CA PHE A 79 -7.41 8.61 -0.06
C PHE A 79 -8.16 8.15 -1.34
N PRO A 80 -9.08 8.94 -1.93
CA PRO A 80 -9.76 8.54 -3.17
C PRO A 80 -8.80 8.38 -4.34
N ASP A 81 -7.82 9.28 -4.50
CA ASP A 81 -6.81 9.17 -5.55
C ASP A 81 -5.97 7.90 -5.40
N ALA A 82 -5.62 7.51 -4.17
CA ALA A 82 -4.89 6.27 -3.91
C ALA A 82 -5.71 5.02 -4.27
N VAL A 83 -7.02 5.01 -3.97
CA VAL A 83 -7.92 3.93 -4.37
C VAL A 83 -8.03 3.85 -5.89
N ILE A 84 -8.23 4.98 -6.56
CA ILE A 84 -8.30 5.06 -8.03
C ILE A 84 -6.98 4.61 -8.67
N PHE A 85 -5.84 5.03 -8.11
CA PHE A 85 -4.52 4.63 -8.59
C PHE A 85 -4.34 3.10 -8.55
N LEU A 86 -4.69 2.47 -7.42
CA LEU A 86 -4.61 1.02 -7.28
C LEU A 86 -5.62 0.30 -8.18
N ALA A 87 -6.84 0.81 -8.31
CA ALA A 87 -7.84 0.27 -9.23
C ALA A 87 -7.37 0.27 -10.69
N LYS A 88 -6.73 1.36 -11.14
CA LYS A 88 -6.12 1.45 -12.49
C LYS A 88 -5.01 0.41 -12.68
N ARG A 89 -4.17 0.21 -11.66
CA ARG A 89 -3.10 -0.81 -11.70
C ARG A 89 -3.67 -2.22 -11.80
N LEU A 90 -4.78 -2.48 -11.12
CA LEU A 90 -5.50 -3.75 -11.16
C LEU A 90 -6.39 -3.92 -12.40
N LYS A 91 -6.44 -2.91 -13.30
CA LYS A 91 -7.34 -2.87 -14.46
C LYS A 91 -8.81 -3.12 -14.08
N MET A 92 -9.23 -2.58 -12.94
CA MET A 92 -10.62 -2.62 -12.50
C MET A 92 -11.41 -1.47 -13.13
N ASP A 93 -12.64 -1.75 -13.54
CA ASP A 93 -13.61 -0.71 -13.87
C ASP A 93 -13.86 0.17 -12.65
N ILE A 94 -13.46 1.43 -12.76
CA ILE A 94 -13.71 2.44 -11.74
C ILE A 94 -15.13 2.92 -11.98
N PRO A 95 -16.06 2.70 -11.05
CA PRO A 95 -17.42 3.13 -11.28
C PRO A 95 -17.46 4.66 -11.36
N ASP A 96 -18.36 5.16 -12.18
CA ASP A 96 -18.60 6.58 -12.30
C ASP A 96 -19.21 7.09 -10.99
N PHE A 97 -18.47 7.96 -10.28
CA PHE A 97 -18.91 8.54 -9.03
C PHE A 97 -18.96 10.06 -9.19
N GLU A 98 -19.85 10.55 -10.05
CA GLU A 98 -20.20 11.97 -10.06
C GLU A 98 -20.62 12.40 -8.65
N GLY A 99 -20.07 13.52 -8.22
CA GLY A 99 -20.25 14.03 -6.86
C GLY A 99 -21.71 14.29 -6.52
N GLN A 100 -22.08 13.95 -5.29
CA GLN A 100 -23.17 14.60 -4.59
C GLN A 100 -22.71 14.90 -3.17
#